data_AF-A0A9E2QRR2-F1
#
_entry.id   AF-A0A9E2QRR2-F1
#
_cell.length_a   1.000
_cell.length_b   1.000
_cell.length_c   1.000
_cell.angle_alpha   90.00
_cell.angle_beta   90.00
_cell.angle_gamma   90.00
#
_symmetry.space_group_name_H-M   'P 1'
#
loop_
_entity.id
_entity.type
_entity.pdbx_description
1 polymer ?
#
loop_
_entity_poly.entity_id
_entity_poly.type
_entity_poly.pdbx_seq_one_letter_code
_entity_poly.pdbx_strand_id
1 'polypeptide(L)'
;NDIVPCISVKDLMQHWKHFDLVSIDVEGMEYDIITELLKYDEPRLIIAEYNTLGKYNLELLNHIIRNGYKLLHLTDYNFIYGRN
;
A
#
# COMPACT_ATOMS: atom_id res chain seq x y z
N ASN A 1 13.18 -6.24 -24.61
CA ASN A 1 12.64 -6.51 -23.26
C ASN A 1 13.65 -6.02 -22.25
N ASP A 2 13.50 -4.79 -21.81
CA ASP A 2 14.28 -4.30 -20.68
C ASP A 2 13.74 -4.97 -19.42
N ILE A 3 14.59 -5.71 -18.72
CA ILE A 3 14.24 -6.33 -17.44
C ILE A 3 14.43 -5.25 -16.39
N VAL A 4 13.33 -4.78 -15.79
CA VAL A 4 13.40 -3.88 -14.63
C VAL A 4 13.72 -4.72 -13.40
N PRO A 5 14.83 -4.46 -12.69
CA PRO A 5 15.13 -5.16 -11.46
C PRO A 5 14.06 -4.87 -10.41
N CYS A 6 13.55 -5.92 -9.76
CA CYS A 6 12.54 -5.83 -8.71
C CYS A 6 13.17 -6.16 -7.36
N ILE A 7 12.70 -5.48 -6.30
CA ILE A 7 13.08 -5.75 -4.91
C ILE A 7 11.83 -6.25 -4.16
N SER A 8 11.99 -7.29 -3.34
CA SER A 8 10.90 -7.75 -2.50
C SER A 8 10.71 -6.82 -1.30
N VAL A 9 9.48 -6.73 -0.79
CA VAL A 9 9.20 -6.01 0.46
C VAL A 9 10.06 -6.54 1.61
N LYS A 10 10.24 -7.87 1.69
CA LYS A 10 11.12 -8.49 2.69
C LYS A 10 12.56 -7.96 2.61
N ASP A 11 13.11 -7.80 1.42
CA ASP A 11 14.46 -7.28 1.23
C ASP A 11 14.55 -5.78 1.47
N LEU A 12 13.49 -5.04 1.13
CA LEU A 12 13.34 -3.63 1.49
C LEU A 12 13.41 -3.46 3.02
N MET A 13 12.66 -4.28 3.77
CA MET A 13 12.58 -4.21 5.23
C MET A 13 13.89 -4.58 5.96
N GLN A 14 14.87 -5.18 5.28
CA GLN A 14 16.21 -5.38 5.86
C GLN A 14 16.98 -4.07 6.04
N HIS A 15 16.65 -3.04 5.24
CA HIS A 15 17.33 -1.75 5.23
C HIS A 15 16.56 -0.69 6.02
N TRP A 16 15.23 -0.77 6.03
CA TRP A 16 14.35 0.15 6.77
C TRP A 16 13.46 -0.64 7.72
N LYS A 17 13.49 -0.30 9.00
CA LYS A 17 12.75 -1.03 10.05
C LYS A 17 11.31 -0.57 10.23
N HIS A 18 11.02 0.68 9.85
CA HIS A 18 9.73 1.31 10.03
C HIS A 18 9.57 2.47 9.05
N PHE A 19 8.36 2.66 8.54
CA PHE A 19 7.97 3.80 7.74
C PHE A 19 6.87 4.59 8.42
N ASP A 20 7.03 5.90 8.59
CA ASP A 20 5.92 6.75 9.04
C ASP A 20 4.83 6.87 7.97
N LEU A 21 5.24 6.87 6.69
CA LEU A 21 4.37 7.05 5.54
C LEU A 21 4.79 6.09 4.42
N VAL A 22 3.80 5.42 3.84
CA VAL A 22 3.96 4.64 2.63
C VAL A 22 2.96 5.11 1.58
N SER A 23 3.46 5.49 0.40
CA SER A 23 2.65 5.82 -0.77
C SER A 23 2.93 4.78 -1.84
N ILE A 24 1.89 4.11 -2.33
CA ILE A 24 1.98 3.02 -3.30
C ILE A 24 1.11 3.34 -4.50
N ASP A 25 1.76 3.35 -5.65
CA ASP A 25 1.21 3.62 -6.99
C ASP A 25 1.96 2.69 -7.95
N VAL A 26 1.39 1.51 -8.20
CA VAL A 26 2.06 0.37 -8.83
C VAL A 26 1.07 -0.45 -9.63
N GLU A 27 0.78 -0.01 -10.85
CA GLU A 27 -0.14 -0.62 -11.83
C GLU A 27 -0.65 -2.05 -11.52
N GLY A 28 -1.64 -2.16 -10.61
CA GLY A 28 -2.36 -3.40 -10.32
C GLY A 28 -1.74 -4.35 -9.27
N MET A 29 -0.68 -3.96 -8.58
CA MET A 29 0.01 -4.78 -7.56
C MET A 29 -0.12 -4.22 -6.14
N GLU A 30 -0.92 -3.16 -5.93
CA GLU A 30 -1.05 -2.45 -4.66
C GLU A 30 -1.45 -3.38 -3.52
N TYR A 31 -2.41 -4.28 -3.79
CA TYR A 31 -2.92 -5.23 -2.81
C TYR A 31 -1.83 -6.17 -2.29
N ASP A 32 -1.04 -6.76 -3.19
CA ASP A 32 -0.01 -7.73 -2.83
C ASP A 32 1.14 -7.06 -2.08
N ILE A 33 1.57 -5.88 -2.52
CA ILE A 33 2.64 -5.11 -1.88
C ILE A 33 2.22 -4.68 -0.47
N ILE A 34 1.00 -4.16 -0.31
CA ILE A 34 0.47 -3.76 1.00
C ILE A 34 0.29 -4.98 1.92
N THR A 35 -0.26 -6.08 1.40
CA THR A 35 -0.44 -7.31 2.16
C THR A 35 0.90 -7.85 2.69
N GLU A 36 1.96 -7.81 1.87
CA GLU A 36 3.28 -8.26 2.29
C GLU A 36 3.93 -7.27 3.28
N LEU A 37 3.83 -5.97 3.03
CA LEU A 37 4.37 -4.92 3.89
C LEU A 37 3.81 -5.00 5.31
N LEU A 38 2.49 -5.20 5.44
CA LEU A 38 1.82 -5.28 6.73
C LEU A 38 2.21 -6.50 7.57
N LYS A 39 2.97 -7.46 7.03
CA LYS A 39 3.57 -8.56 7.81
C LYS A 39 4.84 -8.13 8.56
N TYR A 40 5.48 -7.06 8.11
CA TYR A 40 6.79 -6.62 8.59
C TYR A 40 6.76 -5.25 9.25
N ASP A 41 5.85 -4.37 8.82
CA ASP A 41 5.73 -3.02 9.31
C ASP A 41 4.27 -2.60 9.45
N GLU A 42 4.05 -1.60 10.30
CA GLU A 42 2.75 -0.99 10.51
C GLU A 42 2.86 0.53 10.32
N PRO A 43 2.94 1.03 9.06
CA PRO A 43 3.09 2.45 8.83
C PRO A 43 2.01 3.30 9.48
N ARG A 44 2.34 4.52 9.88
CA ARG A 44 1.33 5.42 10.49
C ARG A 44 0.31 5.89 9.44
N LEU A 45 0.77 6.07 8.21
CA LEU A 45 -0.05 6.49 7.06
C LEU A 45 0.21 5.59 5.85
N ILE A 46 -0.87 5.21 5.17
CA ILE A 46 -0.82 4.53 3.87
C ILE A 46 -1.62 5.35 2.87
N ILE A 47 -1.00 5.65 1.73
CA ILE A 47 -1.66 6.20 0.54
C ILE A 47 -1.57 5.11 -0.52
N ALA A 48 -2.72 4.66 -1.01
CA ALA A 48 -2.77 3.60 -2.00
C ALA A 48 -3.64 4.00 -3.18
N GLU A 49 -3.12 3.85 -4.40
CA GLU A 49 -3.92 3.98 -5.60
C GLU A 49 -5.04 2.94 -5.57
N TYR A 50 -6.27 3.37 -5.83
CA TYR A 50 -7.43 2.48 -5.92
C TYR A 50 -8.13 2.54 -7.26
N ASN A 51 -7.72 3.43 -8.15
CA ASN A 51 -8.33 3.63 -9.45
C ASN A 51 -7.26 3.60 -10.53
N THR A 52 -6.86 2.41 -10.92
CA THR A 52 -5.94 2.20 -12.04
C THR A 52 -6.77 2.01 -13.30
N LEU A 53 -6.65 2.94 -14.27
CA LEU A 53 -7.32 2.88 -15.57
C LEU A 53 -8.86 2.72 -15.48
N GLY A 54 -9.50 3.33 -14.48
CA GLY A 54 -10.96 3.29 -14.30
C GLY A 54 -11.49 2.06 -13.55
N LYS A 55 -10.60 1.17 -13.06
CA LYS A 55 -10.98 0.02 -12.25
C LYS A 55 -10.76 0.30 -10.78
N TYR A 56 -11.84 0.26 -10.01
CA TYR A 56 -11.79 0.49 -8.57
C TYR A 56 -11.40 -0.76 -7.79
N ASN A 57 -10.29 -0.70 -7.05
CA ASN A 57 -9.84 -1.77 -6.16
C ASN A 57 -10.50 -1.66 -4.77
N LEU A 58 -11.78 -2.01 -4.69
CA LEU A 58 -12.54 -1.99 -3.43
C LEU A 58 -12.12 -3.11 -2.45
N GLU A 59 -11.40 -4.12 -2.92
CA GLU A 59 -10.86 -5.16 -2.06
C GLU A 59 -9.75 -4.61 -1.17
N LEU A 60 -8.89 -3.76 -1.75
CA LEU A 60 -7.84 -3.03 -1.03
C LEU A 60 -8.37 -2.22 0.14
N LEU A 61 -9.52 -1.57 -0.05
CA LEU A 61 -10.22 -0.81 0.99
C LEU A 61 -10.51 -1.66 2.23
N ASN A 62 -11.16 -2.80 2.01
CA ASN A 62 -11.53 -3.68 3.11
C ASN A 62 -10.32 -4.35 3.76
N HIS A 63 -9.29 -4.66 2.96
CA HIS A 63 -8.06 -5.27 3.46
C HIS A 63 -7.33 -4.35 4.45
N ILE A 64 -7.10 -3.09 4.07
CA ILE A 64 -6.35 -2.14 4.91
C ILE A 64 -7.12 -1.84 6.20
N ILE A 65 -8.45 -1.66 6.12
CA ILE A 65 -9.30 -1.44 7.30
C ILE A 65 -9.26 -2.62 8.27
N ARG A 66 -9.29 -3.87 7.78
CA ARG A 66 -9.21 -5.08 8.62
C ARG A 66 -7.88 -5.19 9.38
N ASN A 67 -6.82 -4.55 8.88
CA ASN A 67 -5.52 -4.48 9.54
C ASN A 67 -5.40 -3.29 10.52
N GLY A 68 -6.52 -2.72 10.97
CA GLY A 68 -6.55 -1.73 12.05
C GLY A 68 -6.40 -0.27 11.60
N TYR A 69 -6.35 -0.03 10.29
CA TYR A 69 -6.31 1.32 9.73
C TYR A 69 -7.72 1.91 9.59
N LYS A 70 -7.79 3.24 9.57
CA LYS A 70 -9.01 4.00 9.27
C LYS A 70 -8.84 4.75 7.97
N LEU A 71 -9.85 4.71 7.11
CA LEU A 71 -9.90 5.59 5.95
C LEU A 71 -10.09 7.03 6.44
N LEU A 72 -9.08 7.88 6.20
CA LEU A 72 -9.11 9.29 6.56
C LEU A 72 -9.67 10.14 5.43
N HIS A 73 -9.30 9.82 4.20
CA HIS A 73 -9.71 10.59 3.03
C HIS A 73 -9.74 9.74 1.76
N LEU A 74 -10.60 10.13 0.82
CA LEU A 74 -10.72 9.57 -0.51
C LEU A 74 -10.51 10.69 -1.52
N THR A 75 -9.57 10.47 -2.45
CA THR A 75 -9.38 11.34 -3.62
C THR A 75 -9.93 10.66 -4.87
N ASP A 76 -9.79 11.29 -6.03
CA ASP A 76 -10.20 10.71 -7.32
C ASP A 76 -9.42 9.42 -7.66
N TYR A 77 -8.22 9.24 -7.08
CA TYR A 77 -7.30 8.16 -7.42
C TYR A 77 -6.78 7.35 -6.24
N ASN A 78 -6.73 7.94 -5.04
CA ASN A 78 -6.10 7.36 -3.86
C ASN A 78 -7.04 7.24 -2.66
N PHE A 79 -6.89 6.14 -1.92
CA PHE A 79 -7.31 6.03 -0.54
C PHE A 79 -6.18 6.51 0.38
N ILE A 80 -6.52 7.32 1.38
CA ILE A 80 -5.58 7.77 2.43
C ILE A 80 -6.03 7.19 3.76
N TYR A 81 -5.18 6.34 4.34
CA TYR A 81 -5.41 5.65 5.60
C TYR A 81 -4.47 6.15 6.69
N GLY A 82 -4.92 6.04 7.93
CA GLY A 82 -4.06 6.22 9.08
C GLY A 82 -4.39 5.29 10.24
N ARG A 83 -3.40 5.08 11.11
CA ARG A 83 -3.53 4.38 12.38
C ARG A 83 -2.86 5.19 13.51
N ASN A 84 -3.42 5.06 14.71
CA ASN A 84 -2.93 5.73 15.93
C ASN A 84 -1.80 4.94 16.58
#